data_AF-A0A8C6GZK1-F1
#
_entry.id   AF-A0A8C6GZK1-F1
#
_cell.length_a   1.000
_cell.length_b   1.000
_cell.length_c   1.000
_cell.angle_alpha   90.00
_cell.angle_beta   90.00
_cell.angle_gamma   90.00
#
_symmetry.space_group_name_H-M   'P 1'
#
loop_
_entity.id
_entity.type
_entity.pdbx_description
1 polymer ?
#
loop_
_entity_poly.entity_id
_entity_poly.type
_entity_poly.pdbx_seq_one_letter_code
_entity_poly.pdbx_strand_id
1 'polypeptide(L)' 'KGGRGGTRKELNCCRDAVLMQFCANTLDKEDFFGKSDPFLVFYRSNKDGSFTICHKTEVVKNTINPVWQAFKISV' A
#
# COMPACT_ATOMS: atom_id res chain seq x y z
N LYS A 1 34.21 -33.76 -21.15
CA LYS A 1 33.08 -32.92 -21.63
C LYS A 1 31.98 -33.07 -20.58
N GLY A 2 31.81 -32.19 -19.59
CA GLY A 2 31.34 -30.80 -19.71
C GLY A 2 29.88 -30.84 -20.19
N GLY A 3 28.83 -30.56 -19.41
CA GLY A 3 28.73 -30.00 -18.07
C GLY A 3 27.34 -30.28 -17.46
N ARG A 4 27.26 -30.10 -16.14
CA ARG A 4 26.05 -30.18 -15.31
C ARG A 4 25.08 -29.07 -15.70
N GLY A 5 23.78 -29.37 -15.70
CA GLY A 5 22.72 -28.39 -15.90
C GLY A 5 21.44 -28.68 -15.12
N GLY A 6 21.52 -29.46 -14.04
CA GLY A 6 20.45 -29.54 -13.06
C GLY A 6 20.72 -28.54 -11.94
N THR A 7 19.92 -27.48 -11.88
CA THR A 7 19.39 -26.80 -10.67
C THR A 7 19.05 -25.35 -11.02
N ARG A 8 17.76 -25.00 -11.10
CA ARG A 8 17.33 -23.71 -10.55
C ARG A 8 16.62 -24.04 -9.24
N LYS A 9 17.33 -23.77 -8.15
CA LYS A 9 16.79 -23.86 -6.80
C LYS A 9 15.64 -22.87 -6.69
N GLU A 10 14.44 -23.35 -6.37
CA GLU A 10 13.49 -22.53 -5.62
C GLU A 10 14.15 -22.26 -4.26
N LEU A 11 14.24 -21.01 -3.81
CA LEU A 11 14.46 -20.66 -2.41
C LEU A 11 14.25 -19.16 -2.18
N ASN A 12 13.23 -18.87 -1.37
CA ASN A 12 12.95 -17.62 -0.68
C ASN A 12 12.89 -16.34 -1.53
N CYS A 13 11.75 -16.10 -2.16
CA CYS A 13 11.20 -14.75 -2.04
C CYS A 13 10.77 -14.64 -0.58
N CYS A 14 11.70 -14.25 0.30
CA CYS A 14 11.36 -13.73 1.61
C CYS A 14 10.15 -12.84 1.36
N ARG A 15 8.97 -13.26 1.82
CA ARG A 15 7.74 -12.49 1.64
C ARG A 15 7.84 -11.33 2.60
N ASP A 16 8.79 -10.45 2.34
CA ASP A 16 9.03 -9.24 3.08
C ASP A 16 7.77 -8.43 2.84
N ALA A 17 6.94 -8.44 3.87
CA ALA A 17 5.65 -7.84 3.81
C ALA A 17 5.57 -6.89 4.98
N VAL A 18 5.22 -5.65 4.66
CA VAL A 18 5.13 -4.60 5.65
C VAL A 18 3.69 -4.52 6.10
N LEU A 19 3.49 -4.63 7.42
CA LEU A 19 2.22 -4.29 8.06
C LEU A 19 2.27 -2.79 8.38
N MET A 20 1.30 -2.04 7.87
CA MET A 20 1.22 -0.60 8.08
C MET A 20 -0.17 -0.23 8.57
N GLN A 21 -0.24 0.78 9.43
CA GLN A 21 -1.47 1.46 9.83
C GLN A 21 -1.25 2.96 9.68
N PHE A 22 -2.25 3.65 9.15
CA PHE A 22 -2.19 5.09 8.94
C PHE A 22 -3.30 5.77 9.72
N CYS A 23 -2.99 6.97 10.21
CA CYS A 23 -3.97 7.94 10.67
C CYS A 23 -3.63 9.30 10.04
N ALA A 24 -4.64 10.14 9.89
CA ALA A 24 -4.43 11.56 9.59
C ALA A 24 -5.03 12.37 10.73
N ASN A 25 -4.42 13.53 10.99
CA ASN A 25 -4.91 14.51 11.93
C ASN A 25 -5.13 15.80 11.17
N THR A 26 -6.26 16.45 11.44
CA THR A 26 -6.51 17.80 10.93
C THR A 26 -6.51 17.86 9.40
N LEU A 27 -7.24 16.96 8.73
CA LEU A 27 -7.54 17.17 7.31
C LEU A 27 -8.22 18.53 7.16
N ASP A 28 -7.61 19.41 6.36
CA ASP A 28 -8.18 20.72 6.03
C ASP A 28 -9.61 20.49 5.56
N LYS A 29 -10.54 21.17 6.23
CA LYS A 29 -11.96 21.13 5.87
C LYS A 29 -12.09 21.81 4.52
N GLU A 30 -11.92 21.06 3.45
CA GLU A 30 -12.32 21.50 2.11
C GLU A 30 -13.85 21.66 2.00
N ASP A 31 -14.61 21.14 2.98
CA ASP A 31 -16.07 21.19 3.01
C ASP A 31 -16.59 22.13 4.10
N PHE A 32 -16.92 23.37 3.73
CA PHE A 32 -17.57 24.37 4.59
C PHE A 32 -18.99 23.98 5.06
N PHE A 33 -19.57 22.87 4.58
CA PHE A 33 -20.90 22.39 4.99
C PHE A 33 -21.01 20.84 5.07
N GLY A 34 -19.94 20.16 5.43
CA GLY A 34 -19.93 18.70 5.65
C GLY A 34 -18.60 18.22 6.27
N LYS A 35 -18.58 17.05 6.89
CA LYS A 35 -17.30 16.42 7.28
C LYS A 35 -16.81 15.59 6.08
N SER A 36 -15.51 15.61 5.81
CA SER A 36 -14.94 14.89 4.67
C SER A 36 -14.95 13.36 4.86
N ASP A 37 -14.87 12.64 3.73
CA ASP A 37 -14.84 11.18 3.64
C ASP A 37 -13.46 10.70 3.11
N PRO A 38 -12.36 10.82 3.89
CA PRO A 38 -10.99 10.56 3.44
C PRO A 38 -10.67 9.07 3.17
N PHE A 39 -9.79 8.83 2.18
CA PHE A 39 -9.22 7.52 1.82
C PHE A 39 -7.79 7.66 1.27
N LEU A 40 -7.03 6.56 1.23
CA LEU A 40 -5.66 6.50 0.71
C LEU A 40 -5.55 5.53 -0.47
N VAL A 41 -4.67 5.86 -1.43
CA VAL A 41 -4.28 4.97 -2.53
C VAL A 41 -2.76 4.89 -2.59
N PHE A 42 -2.23 3.67 -2.52
CA PHE A 42 -0.80 3.38 -2.55
C PHE A 42 -0.40 2.98 -3.96
N TYR A 43 0.69 3.59 -4.43
CA TYR A 43 1.27 3.32 -5.74
C TYR A 43 2.68 2.74 -5.57
N ARG A 44 2.98 1.68 -6.31
CA ARG A 44 4.31 1.10 -6.43
C ARG A 44 4.96 1.58 -7.72
N SER A 45 6.15 2.14 -7.61
CA SER A 45 6.98 2.48 -8.77
C SER A 45 7.58 1.20 -9.35
N ASN A 46 7.45 1.04 -10.66
CA ASN A 46 7.99 -0.07 -11.43
C ASN A 46 9.34 0.33 -12.06
N LYS A 47 10.11 -0.68 -12.49
CA LYS A 47 11.43 -0.46 -13.12
C LYS A 47 11.36 0.32 -14.43
N ASP A 48 10.22 0.30 -15.10
CA ASP A 48 9.96 1.04 -16.34
C ASP A 48 9.51 2.50 -16.10
N GLY A 49 9.47 2.93 -14.83
CA GLY A 49 9.03 4.27 -14.44
C GLY A 49 7.51 4.42 -14.32
N SER A 50 6.74 3.38 -14.61
CA SER A 50 5.28 3.39 -14.40
C SER A 50 4.92 3.23 -12.91
N PHE A 51 3.70 3.60 -12.56
CA PHE A 51 3.15 3.41 -11.22
C PHE A 51 1.95 2.47 -11.27
N THR A 52 1.92 1.48 -10.38
CA THR A 52 0.80 0.54 -10.24
C THR A 52 0.15 0.69 -8.88
N ILE A 53 -1.18 0.67 -8.83
CA ILE A 53 -1.91 0.69 -7.56
C ILE A 53 -1.67 -0.64 -6.85
N CYS A 54 -1.13 -0.59 -5.63
CA CYS A 54 -0.87 -1.77 -4.82
C CYS A 54 -1.84 -1.91 -3.64
N HIS A 55 -2.45 -0.83 -3.17
CA HIS A 55 -3.46 -0.88 -2.12
C HIS A 55 -4.38 0.35 -2.16
N LYS A 56 -5.64 0.18 -1.75
CA LYS A 56 -6.60 1.26 -1.50
C LYS A 56 -7.29 0.97 -0.18
N THR A 57 -7.32 1.95 0.71
CA THR A 57 -7.96 1.82 2.03
C THR A 57 -9.47 1.98 1.92
N GLU A 58 -10.17 1.67 3.01
CA GLU A 58 -11.55 2.07 3.19
C GLU A 58 -11.72 3.59 3.20
N VAL A 59 -12.93 4.02 2.87
CA VAL A 59 -13.37 5.41 3.04
C VAL A 59 -13.87 5.55 4.47
N VAL A 60 -13.24 6.43 5.25
CA VAL A 60 -13.69 6.71 6.61
C VAL A 60 -14.63 7.90 6.56
N LYS A 61 -15.91 7.67 6.80
CA LYS A 61 -16.93 8.71 6.59
C LYS A 61 -16.95 9.74 7.71
N ASN A 62 -17.28 10.99 7.37
CA ASN A 62 -17.58 12.06 8.29
C ASN A 62 -16.52 12.25 9.40
N THR A 63 -15.23 12.24 9.03
CA THR A 63 -14.14 12.46 9.99
C THR A 63 -13.03 13.31 9.41
N ILE A 64 -12.50 14.21 10.25
CA ILE A 64 -11.28 14.99 9.96
C ILE A 64 -10.02 14.34 10.55
N ASN A 65 -10.20 13.24 11.31
CA ASN A 65 -9.14 12.46 11.92
C ASN A 65 -9.34 10.97 11.59
N PRO A 66 -9.23 10.54 10.32
CA PRO A 66 -9.40 9.15 9.96
C PRO A 66 -8.28 8.30 10.54
N VAL A 67 -8.67 7.11 11.01
CA VAL A 67 -7.76 6.00 11.30
C VAL A 67 -8.16 4.87 10.37
N TRP A 68 -7.27 4.50 9.46
CA TRP A 68 -7.53 3.40 8.53
C TRP A 68 -7.11 2.06 9.15
N GLN A 69 -7.78 0.99 8.74
CA GLN A 69 -7.43 -0.36 9.17
C GLN A 69 -5.99 -0.72 8.78
N ALA A 70 -5.32 -1.47 9.65
CA ALA A 70 -4.00 -1.97 9.34
C ALA A 70 -4.06 -2.94 8.15
N PHE A 71 -3.11 -2.83 7.23
CA PHE A 71 -3.04 -3.68 6.04
C PHE A 71 -1.61 -4.09 5.74
N LYS A 72 -1.49 -5.16 4.94
CA LYS A 72 -0.23 -5.80 4.59
C LYS A 72 0.07 -5.62 3.11
N ILE A 73 1.22 -5.03 2.78
CA ILE A 73 1.72 -4.95 1.40
C ILE A 73 2.94 -5.87 1.27
N SER A 74 2.94 -6.72 0.24
CA SER A 74 4.13 -7.47 -0.17
C SER A 74 5.09 -6.57 -0.94
N VAL A 75 6.34 -6.50 -0.49
CA VAL A 75 7.43 -5.71 -1.11
C VAL A 75 7.89 -6.36 -2.41
#